data_AF-A0A5J4Z5U9-F1
#
_entry.id   AF-A0A5J4Z5U9-F1
#
_cell.length_a   1.000
_cell.length_b   1.000
_cell.length_c   1.000
_cell.angle_alpha   90.00
_cell.angle_beta   90.00
_cell.angle_gamma   90.00
#
_symmetry.space_group_name_H-M   'P 1'
#
loop_
_entity.id
_entity.type
_entity.pdbx_description
1 polymer ?
#
loop_
_entity_poly.entity_id
_entity_poly.type
_entity_poly.pdbx_seq_one_letter_code
_entity_poly.pdbx_strand_id
1 'polypeptide(L)'
;MRACEAVTACRSGTSHRGRQSQSSGTSWRAALKCVRAYRYYLRTGCRMDSARVEAGHPGVPDAPHSVEEMLEFAGGFGRFQMWMMGVGMVAFLACGTNMLMPEILMPRVTEAFGIDKLSADLVGSIFFIGYIVGLPLWGILSDSRGRRPTTIIACFVMTLFGSCVFLAPVYSVLLLMRFMCGFGTCGVFNGVLVLTMEYCDSSKRAIAKSTFACFWSGSLFFLAFTGWLLQNVSWRWLITLQVPSIVATLVLGAWLPESARFYLVLNRLDQAMQLIIEVAETNQAELPFEEQHALEEPERYIMSNSNVEVGSPGSEGVNVDATDHTSSTGMRDFHRNSYGATKENTADDDDGGHDYKGFERAKLAREPSSSSSFDSALGADDEEMSVSAWQSVRELFSRAVLPMTIGVCWIHFSMSFSYYAIAFAGELISVSNFYVGVALGAVVEIPTHFLMFVFANLIGRKRTVVFFVAIVFLCVLLQSIPAITDASASAQTALTLIARMGSLGSANLMYVIAAECFPSTCRSFGMNFGAMAAHLGAVLAPVILDSISWGLILVCVLCCTVMASLLLLNETNGQELADK
;
A
#
# COMPACT_ATOMS: atom_id res chain seq x y z
N MET A 1 -30.92 -53.23 -13.70
CA MET A 1 -30.52 -53.94 -14.94
C MET A 1 -30.78 -53.02 -16.12
N ARG A 2 -29.74 -52.74 -16.93
CA ARG A 2 -29.71 -51.95 -18.17
C ARG A 2 -29.86 -50.42 -18.05
N ALA A 3 -28.73 -49.76 -17.79
CA ALA A 3 -28.31 -48.51 -18.44
C ALA A 3 -26.80 -48.28 -18.19
N CYS A 4 -25.98 -49.32 -18.40
CA CYS A 4 -24.52 -49.22 -18.49
C CYS A 4 -24.16 -49.60 -19.92
N GLU A 5 -23.86 -48.64 -20.79
CA GLU A 5 -23.10 -48.81 -22.06
C GLU A 5 -23.11 -47.49 -22.85
N ALA A 6 -22.26 -46.52 -22.47
CA ALA A 6 -21.88 -45.38 -23.32
C ALA A 6 -20.63 -44.60 -22.83
N VAL A 7 -19.65 -45.25 -22.16
CA VAL A 7 -18.45 -44.55 -21.61
C VAL A 7 -17.13 -45.01 -22.27
N THR A 8 -17.17 -45.86 -23.30
CA THR A 8 -15.96 -46.37 -23.97
C THR A 8 -15.87 -45.90 -25.43
N ALA A 9 -15.68 -44.59 -25.64
CA ALA A 9 -15.24 -44.07 -26.94
C ALA A 9 -14.60 -42.67 -26.83
N CYS A 10 -13.55 -42.49 -26.03
CA CYS A 10 -12.66 -41.32 -26.17
C CYS A 10 -11.24 -41.61 -25.65
N ARG A 11 -10.67 -42.74 -26.07
CA ARG A 11 -9.24 -43.07 -25.91
C ARG A 11 -8.66 -43.54 -27.24
N SER A 12 -8.39 -42.61 -28.14
CA SER A 12 -7.32 -42.69 -29.14
C SER A 12 -7.22 -41.35 -29.84
N GLY A 13 -6.03 -40.73 -29.77
CA GLY A 13 -5.83 -39.35 -30.19
C GLY A 13 -5.89 -39.14 -31.70
N THR A 14 -6.00 -37.87 -32.11
CA THR A 14 -5.27 -37.30 -33.24
C THR A 14 -5.44 -35.79 -33.26
N SER A 15 -4.33 -35.13 -33.56
CA SER A 15 -4.19 -33.69 -33.80
C SER A 15 -5.21 -33.17 -34.81
N HIS A 16 -5.88 -32.06 -34.52
CA HIS A 16 -6.19 -31.06 -35.53
C HIS A 16 -6.35 -29.65 -34.95
N ARG A 17 -5.51 -28.74 -35.46
CA ARG A 17 -5.71 -27.28 -35.45
C ARG A 17 -7.09 -26.95 -36.03
N GLY A 18 -7.88 -26.12 -35.34
CA GLY A 18 -9.12 -25.57 -35.91
C GLY A 18 -9.90 -24.64 -34.98
N ARG A 19 -9.66 -23.34 -35.13
CA ARG A 19 -10.59 -22.19 -34.96
C ARG A 19 -11.37 -21.99 -33.64
N GLN A 20 -11.07 -20.86 -33.02
CA GLN A 20 -11.94 -19.99 -32.22
C GLN A 20 -13.41 -19.99 -32.67
N SER A 21 -14.34 -20.19 -31.74
CA SER A 21 -15.30 -19.16 -31.28
C SER A 21 -16.30 -19.78 -30.28
N GLN A 22 -16.80 -18.96 -29.35
CA GLN A 22 -17.89 -19.21 -28.37
C GLN A 22 -17.51 -19.80 -27.01
N SER A 23 -17.15 -18.93 -26.04
CA SER A 23 -17.34 -19.21 -24.60
C SER A 23 -17.24 -17.96 -23.70
N SER A 24 -17.78 -16.80 -24.09
CA SER A 24 -17.84 -15.64 -23.17
C SER A 24 -18.94 -15.75 -22.10
N GLY A 25 -19.84 -16.76 -22.19
CA GLY A 25 -20.96 -16.95 -21.28
C GLY A 25 -20.76 -17.99 -20.16
N THR A 26 -19.73 -18.83 -20.25
CA THR A 26 -19.47 -19.93 -19.30
C THR A 26 -18.58 -19.49 -18.13
N SER A 27 -17.60 -18.60 -18.36
CA SER A 27 -16.71 -18.05 -17.32
C SER A 27 -17.47 -17.39 -16.16
N TRP A 28 -18.48 -16.57 -16.45
CA TRP A 28 -19.26 -15.88 -15.42
C TRP A 28 -20.03 -16.82 -14.49
N ARG A 29 -20.61 -17.90 -15.02
CA ARG A 29 -21.38 -18.87 -14.23
C ARG A 29 -20.46 -19.74 -13.36
N ALA A 30 -19.26 -20.05 -13.83
CA ALA A 30 -18.22 -20.74 -13.06
C ALA A 30 -17.68 -19.85 -11.92
N ALA A 31 -17.44 -18.57 -12.19
CA ALA A 31 -17.06 -17.58 -11.20
C ALA A 31 -18.12 -17.45 -10.08
N LEU A 32 -19.41 -17.36 -10.45
CA LEU A 32 -20.51 -17.28 -9.48
C LEU A 32 -20.63 -18.51 -8.57
N LYS A 33 -20.25 -19.69 -9.08
CA LYS A 33 -20.23 -20.94 -8.31
C LYS A 33 -19.05 -21.00 -7.35
N CYS A 34 -17.86 -20.57 -7.77
CA CYS A 34 -16.70 -20.43 -6.89
C CYS A 34 -16.96 -19.45 -5.74
N VAL A 35 -17.63 -18.32 -6.04
CA VAL A 35 -18.01 -17.36 -5.00
C VAL A 35 -19.02 -17.94 -4.00
N ARG A 36 -19.93 -18.82 -4.44
CA ARG A 36 -20.86 -19.52 -3.55
C ARG A 36 -20.15 -20.55 -2.65
N ALA A 37 -19.20 -21.31 -3.21
CA ALA A 37 -18.38 -22.25 -2.45
C ALA A 37 -17.50 -21.55 -1.41
N TYR A 38 -16.87 -20.44 -1.79
CA TYR A 38 -16.05 -19.63 -0.87
C TYR A 38 -16.92 -18.93 0.19
N ARG A 39 -18.12 -18.45 -0.15
CA ARG A 39 -19.11 -17.95 0.82
C ARG A 39 -19.54 -19.01 1.84
N TYR A 40 -19.64 -20.27 1.42
CA TYR A 40 -19.98 -21.38 2.31
C TYR A 40 -18.84 -21.69 3.28
N TYR A 41 -17.60 -21.68 2.78
CA TYR A 41 -16.39 -21.86 3.59
C TYR A 41 -16.25 -20.75 4.67
N LEU A 42 -16.38 -19.48 4.27
CA LEU A 42 -16.29 -18.34 5.21
C LEU A 42 -17.45 -18.29 6.22
N ARG A 43 -18.65 -18.77 5.87
CA ARG A 43 -19.81 -18.78 6.78
C ARG A 43 -19.80 -19.89 7.81
N THR A 44 -19.24 -21.04 7.46
CA THR A 44 -19.32 -22.23 8.34
C THR A 44 -18.19 -22.28 9.35
N GLY A 45 -17.10 -21.53 9.16
CA GLY A 45 -15.95 -21.54 10.07
C GLY A 45 -15.35 -22.93 10.27
N CYS A 46 -15.70 -23.90 9.41
CA CYS A 46 -15.24 -25.26 9.50
C CYS A 46 -13.75 -25.29 9.15
N ARG A 47 -12.91 -25.24 10.19
CA ARG A 47 -11.65 -25.98 10.15
C ARG A 47 -11.99 -27.38 9.65
N MET A 48 -11.41 -27.79 8.51
CA MET A 48 -11.26 -29.21 8.23
C MET A 48 -10.63 -29.82 9.47
N ASP A 49 -11.38 -30.65 10.19
CA ASP A 49 -10.80 -31.48 11.23
C ASP A 49 -9.65 -32.25 10.58
N SER A 50 -8.45 -32.04 11.11
CA SER A 50 -7.19 -32.67 10.70
C SER A 50 -7.21 -34.20 10.75
N ALA A 51 -8.32 -34.81 11.19
CA ALA A 51 -8.54 -36.24 11.23
C ALA A 51 -9.01 -36.88 9.90
N ARG A 52 -9.36 -36.11 8.86
CA ARG A 52 -9.80 -36.69 7.56
C ARG A 52 -8.76 -36.66 6.43
N VAL A 53 -7.58 -36.12 6.67
CA VAL A 53 -6.46 -36.11 5.69
C VAL A 53 -5.85 -37.50 5.47
N GLU A 54 -6.13 -38.48 6.33
CA GLU A 54 -5.58 -39.85 6.17
C GLU A 54 -6.32 -40.75 5.17
N ALA A 55 -7.43 -40.30 4.56
CA ALA A 55 -8.19 -41.09 3.60
C ALA A 55 -7.92 -40.66 2.14
N GLY A 56 -6.72 -40.95 1.63
CA GLY A 56 -6.46 -41.37 0.24
C GLY A 56 -7.01 -40.60 -0.98
N HIS A 57 -7.54 -39.39 -0.84
CA HIS A 57 -7.96 -38.56 -1.97
C HIS A 57 -6.82 -37.62 -2.41
N PRO A 58 -6.55 -37.49 -3.72
CA PRO A 58 -5.58 -36.53 -4.22
C PRO A 58 -6.02 -35.12 -3.80
N GLY A 59 -5.13 -34.42 -3.10
CA GLY A 59 -5.45 -33.26 -2.27
C GLY A 59 -6.23 -32.16 -2.98
N VAL A 60 -7.36 -31.80 -2.39
CA VAL A 60 -7.91 -30.45 -2.56
C VAL A 60 -6.92 -29.51 -1.89
N PRO A 61 -6.24 -28.61 -2.63
CA PRO A 61 -5.34 -27.65 -2.00
C PRO A 61 -6.15 -26.79 -1.03
N ASP A 62 -5.57 -26.54 0.16
CA ASP A 62 -6.18 -25.68 1.17
C ASP A 62 -6.63 -24.35 0.55
N ALA A 63 -7.83 -23.89 0.90
CA ALA A 63 -8.34 -22.62 0.39
C ALA A 63 -7.38 -21.49 0.81
N PRO A 64 -6.97 -20.59 -0.11
CA PRO A 64 -6.01 -19.54 0.21
C PRO A 64 -6.53 -18.68 1.37
N HIS A 65 -5.73 -18.59 2.42
CA HIS A 65 -6.03 -17.86 3.65
C HIS A 65 -5.66 -16.38 3.55
N SER A 66 -4.86 -16.00 2.53
CA SER A 66 -4.41 -14.62 2.31
C SER A 66 -4.58 -14.15 0.86
N VAL A 67 -4.69 -12.83 0.66
CA VAL A 67 -4.75 -12.21 -0.68
C VAL A 67 -3.46 -12.47 -1.47
N GLU A 68 -2.33 -12.52 -0.77
CA GLU A 68 -1.03 -12.86 -1.37
C GLU A 68 -1.02 -14.28 -1.92
N GLU A 69 -1.54 -15.26 -1.17
CA GLU A 69 -1.71 -16.62 -1.69
C GLU A 69 -2.61 -16.64 -2.93
N MET A 70 -3.75 -15.93 -2.91
CA MET A 70 -4.62 -15.84 -4.09
C MET A 70 -3.93 -15.23 -5.32
N LEU A 71 -3.06 -14.24 -5.14
CA LEU A 71 -2.29 -13.62 -6.22
C LEU A 71 -1.16 -14.52 -6.73
N GLU A 72 -0.51 -15.26 -5.84
CA GLU A 72 0.45 -16.30 -6.21
C GLU A 72 -0.23 -17.41 -7.03
N PHE A 73 -1.44 -17.83 -6.62
CA PHE A 73 -2.27 -18.77 -7.38
C PHE A 73 -2.76 -18.19 -8.72
N ALA A 74 -2.93 -16.87 -8.84
CA ALA A 74 -3.29 -16.18 -10.09
C ALA A 74 -2.12 -16.03 -11.09
N GLY A 75 -1.08 -16.88 -10.97
CA GLY A 75 0.08 -16.93 -11.87
C GLY A 75 1.27 -16.09 -11.43
N GLY A 76 1.22 -15.50 -10.23
CA GLY A 76 2.26 -14.61 -9.71
C GLY A 76 2.53 -13.42 -10.62
N PHE A 77 3.76 -12.90 -10.60
CA PHE A 77 4.19 -11.81 -11.48
C PHE A 77 4.20 -12.21 -12.97
N GLY A 78 3.14 -11.83 -13.67
CA GLY A 78 2.91 -12.05 -15.09
C GLY A 78 2.64 -10.76 -15.88
N ARG A 79 1.83 -10.89 -16.93
CA ARG A 79 1.51 -9.78 -17.85
C ARG A 79 0.73 -8.65 -17.18
N PHE A 80 -0.18 -9.01 -16.27
CA PHE A 80 -0.98 -8.02 -15.53
C PHE A 80 -0.08 -7.14 -14.67
N GLN A 81 0.86 -7.72 -13.92
CA GLN A 81 1.79 -6.99 -13.07
C GLN A 81 2.73 -6.11 -13.91
N MET A 82 3.21 -6.58 -15.06
CA MET A 82 4.00 -5.76 -15.98
C MET A 82 3.20 -4.57 -16.54
N TRP A 83 1.94 -4.78 -16.90
CA TRP A 83 1.05 -3.70 -17.34
C TRP A 83 0.79 -2.69 -16.21
N MET A 84 0.51 -3.15 -15.00
CA MET A 84 0.38 -2.32 -13.80
C MET A 84 1.63 -1.49 -13.53
N MET A 85 2.80 -2.10 -13.66
CA MET A 85 4.07 -1.39 -13.57
C MET A 85 4.17 -0.32 -14.66
N GLY A 86 3.79 -0.62 -15.91
CA GLY A 86 3.75 0.37 -16.99
C GLY A 86 2.86 1.58 -16.67
N VAL A 87 1.66 1.34 -16.14
CA VAL A 87 0.75 2.39 -15.67
C VAL A 87 1.40 3.22 -14.56
N GLY A 88 2.05 2.56 -13.59
CA GLY A 88 2.73 3.23 -12.48
C GLY A 88 3.95 4.05 -12.90
N MET A 89 4.72 3.59 -13.89
CA MET A 89 5.88 4.32 -14.43
C MET A 89 5.49 5.70 -14.97
N VAL A 90 4.36 5.78 -15.69
CA VAL A 90 3.84 7.04 -16.23
C VAL A 90 3.47 7.99 -15.08
N ALA A 91 2.84 7.48 -14.04
CA ALA A 91 2.49 8.27 -12.85
C ALA A 91 3.74 8.77 -12.10
N PHE A 92 4.77 7.94 -11.94
CA PHE A 92 6.02 8.34 -11.28
C PHE A 92 6.80 9.40 -12.08
N LEU A 93 6.81 9.31 -13.40
CA LEU A 93 7.36 10.35 -14.26
C LEU A 93 6.60 11.68 -14.08
N ALA A 94 5.27 11.63 -14.01
CA ALA A 94 4.42 12.79 -13.76
C ALA A 94 4.61 13.42 -12.37
N CYS A 95 4.79 12.59 -11.34
CA CYS A 95 5.09 13.08 -10.00
C CYS A 95 6.49 13.71 -9.92
N GLY A 96 7.50 13.03 -10.51
CA GLY A 96 8.88 13.52 -10.55
C GLY A 96 8.99 14.86 -11.27
N THR A 97 8.34 15.00 -12.43
CA THR A 97 8.33 16.28 -13.16
C THR A 97 7.76 17.41 -12.33
N ASN A 98 6.66 17.21 -11.57
CA ASN A 98 6.10 18.27 -10.74
C ASN A 98 6.95 18.60 -9.50
N MET A 99 7.51 17.58 -8.84
CA MET A 99 8.28 17.76 -7.62
C MET A 99 9.68 18.35 -7.87
N LEU A 100 10.31 18.01 -9.00
CA LEU A 100 11.64 18.48 -9.39
C LEU A 100 11.60 19.68 -10.36
N MET A 101 10.41 20.08 -10.83
CA MET A 101 10.22 21.30 -11.64
C MET A 101 10.87 22.57 -11.06
N PRO A 102 10.93 22.80 -9.74
CA PRO A 102 11.58 24.00 -9.21
C PRO A 102 13.04 24.16 -9.65
N GLU A 103 13.76 23.07 -9.94
CA GLU A 103 15.15 23.12 -10.46
C GLU A 103 15.25 24.06 -11.67
N ILE A 104 14.30 24.01 -12.60
CA ILE A 104 14.32 24.84 -13.82
C ILE A 104 13.48 26.11 -13.68
N LEU A 105 12.42 26.04 -12.89
CA LEU A 105 11.43 27.10 -12.82
C LEU A 105 11.91 28.30 -11.99
N MET A 106 12.60 28.08 -10.87
CA MET A 106 12.90 29.14 -9.90
C MET A 106 13.59 30.35 -10.55
N PRO A 107 14.69 30.21 -11.32
CA PRO A 107 15.35 31.36 -11.95
C PRO A 107 14.43 32.17 -12.88
N ARG A 108 13.54 31.48 -13.60
CA ARG A 108 12.61 32.08 -14.55
C ARG A 108 11.48 32.85 -13.87
N VAL A 109 11.00 32.35 -12.74
CA VAL A 109 9.96 32.99 -11.93
C VAL A 109 10.50 34.23 -11.23
N THR A 110 11.74 34.17 -10.72
CA THR A 110 12.47 35.32 -10.17
C THR A 110 12.53 36.47 -11.17
N GLU A 111 12.96 36.17 -12.40
CA GLU A 111 13.04 37.16 -13.49
C GLU A 111 11.66 37.70 -13.88
N ALA A 112 10.66 36.81 -14.04
CA ALA A 112 9.36 37.21 -14.57
C ALA A 112 8.49 38.02 -13.60
N PHE A 113 8.58 37.76 -12.29
CA PHE A 113 7.83 38.48 -11.27
C PHE A 113 8.66 39.55 -10.55
N GLY A 114 9.97 39.63 -10.81
CA GLY A 114 10.86 40.57 -10.14
C GLY A 114 10.94 40.35 -8.63
N ILE A 115 10.84 39.10 -8.19
CA ILE A 115 10.86 38.71 -6.77
C ILE A 115 12.29 38.44 -6.30
N ASP A 116 12.50 38.50 -4.99
CA ASP A 116 13.73 38.07 -4.35
C ASP A 116 13.90 36.54 -4.38
N LYS A 117 15.13 36.07 -4.15
CA LYS A 117 15.47 34.65 -4.23
C LYS A 117 14.79 33.82 -3.12
N LEU A 118 14.68 34.36 -1.91
CA LEU A 118 13.91 33.74 -0.82
C LEU A 118 12.44 33.54 -1.20
N SER A 119 11.80 34.52 -1.83
CA SER A 119 10.45 34.35 -2.40
C SER A 119 10.40 33.28 -3.50
N ALA A 120 11.43 33.13 -4.32
CA ALA A 120 11.50 32.04 -5.29
C ALA A 120 11.64 30.66 -4.61
N ASP A 121 12.40 30.56 -3.54
CA ASP A 121 12.59 29.34 -2.77
C ASP A 121 11.28 28.84 -2.12
N LEU A 122 10.44 29.78 -1.65
CA LEU A 122 9.10 29.48 -1.13
C LEU A 122 8.21 28.76 -2.15
N VAL A 123 8.43 28.95 -3.46
CA VAL A 123 7.70 28.24 -4.52
C VAL A 123 7.98 26.73 -4.49
N GLY A 124 9.20 26.33 -4.12
CA GLY A 124 9.57 24.93 -3.90
C GLY A 124 9.00 24.41 -2.58
N SER A 125 9.19 25.15 -1.50
CA SER A 125 8.77 24.74 -0.16
C SER A 125 7.26 24.54 -0.03
N ILE A 126 6.45 25.43 -0.61
CA ILE A 126 4.98 25.38 -0.50
C ILE A 126 4.38 24.12 -1.15
N PHE A 127 5.04 23.58 -2.18
CA PHE A 127 4.67 22.32 -2.80
C PHE A 127 4.77 21.16 -1.81
N PHE A 128 5.89 21.07 -1.07
CA PHE A 128 6.09 20.03 -0.06
C PHE A 128 5.17 20.20 1.16
N ILE A 129 4.80 21.44 1.52
CA ILE A 129 3.77 21.68 2.55
C ILE A 129 2.44 21.10 2.08
N GLY A 130 2.03 21.35 0.83
CA GLY A 130 0.85 20.74 0.22
C GLY A 130 0.91 19.21 0.24
N TYR A 131 2.08 18.64 -0.06
CA TYR A 131 2.33 17.20 -0.01
C TYR A 131 2.11 16.62 1.40
N ILE A 132 2.69 17.24 2.45
CA ILE A 132 2.55 16.81 3.85
C ILE A 132 1.09 16.84 4.30
N VAL A 133 0.35 17.91 3.96
CA VAL A 133 -1.08 18.03 4.26
C VAL A 133 -1.89 16.96 3.51
N GLY A 134 -1.45 16.60 2.29
CA GLY A 134 -2.08 15.56 1.48
C GLY A 134 -1.96 14.15 2.06
N LEU A 135 -0.87 13.81 2.74
CA LEU A 135 -0.60 12.45 3.24
C LEU A 135 -1.76 11.88 4.09
N PRO A 136 -2.19 12.50 5.20
CA PRO A 136 -3.27 11.96 6.02
C PRO A 136 -4.63 12.01 5.30
N LEU A 137 -4.89 13.08 4.53
CA LEU A 137 -6.18 13.29 3.89
C LEU A 137 -6.44 12.27 2.77
N TRP A 138 -5.46 12.03 1.90
CA TRP A 138 -5.56 10.99 0.87
C TRP A 138 -5.53 9.58 1.48
N GLY A 139 -4.83 9.36 2.59
CA GLY A 139 -4.85 8.10 3.32
C GLY A 139 -6.27 7.73 3.77
N ILE A 140 -6.91 8.60 4.56
CA ILE A 140 -8.29 8.41 5.04
C ILE A 140 -9.26 8.26 3.86
N LEU A 141 -9.10 9.08 2.83
CA LEU A 141 -9.97 9.01 1.65
C LEU A 141 -9.81 7.68 0.91
N SER A 142 -8.58 7.19 0.80
CA SER A 142 -8.28 5.98 0.05
C SER A 142 -8.68 4.71 0.79
N ASP A 143 -8.68 4.74 2.12
CA ASP A 143 -9.15 3.62 2.93
C ASP A 143 -10.69 3.55 2.90
N SER A 144 -11.37 4.70 2.84
CA SER A 144 -12.85 4.77 2.81
C SER A 144 -13.48 4.59 1.42
N ARG A 145 -12.87 5.16 0.36
CA ARG A 145 -13.44 5.18 -1.00
C ARG A 145 -12.75 4.25 -2.00
N GLY A 146 -11.65 3.61 -1.60
CA GLY A 146 -10.84 2.77 -2.48
C GLY A 146 -9.64 3.52 -3.05
N ARG A 147 -8.68 2.76 -3.57
CA ARG A 147 -7.38 3.28 -4.03
C ARG A 147 -7.48 3.83 -5.44
N ARG A 148 -8.30 3.23 -6.31
CA ARG A 148 -8.49 3.70 -7.70
C ARG A 148 -9.10 5.10 -7.79
N PRO A 149 -10.31 5.38 -7.26
CA PRO A 149 -10.94 6.68 -7.45
C PRO A 149 -10.15 7.81 -6.79
N THR A 150 -9.54 7.53 -5.63
CA THR A 150 -8.74 8.52 -4.91
C THR A 150 -7.47 8.89 -5.66
N THR A 151 -6.74 7.90 -6.20
CA THR A 151 -5.55 8.13 -7.03
C THR A 151 -5.89 8.92 -8.31
N ILE A 152 -7.02 8.61 -8.97
CA ILE A 152 -7.45 9.32 -10.18
C ILE A 152 -7.81 10.78 -9.87
N ILE A 153 -8.58 11.03 -8.81
CA ILE A 153 -8.94 12.40 -8.39
C ILE A 153 -7.67 13.18 -8.01
N ALA A 154 -6.75 12.56 -7.27
CA ALA A 154 -5.46 13.18 -6.92
C ALA A 154 -4.64 13.54 -8.18
N CYS A 155 -4.63 12.66 -9.19
CA CYS A 155 -3.94 12.92 -10.46
C CYS A 155 -4.57 14.06 -11.26
N PHE A 156 -5.90 14.14 -11.27
CA PHE A 156 -6.61 15.27 -11.87
C PHE A 156 -6.28 16.58 -11.16
N VAL A 157 -6.29 16.60 -9.82
CA VAL A 157 -5.92 17.78 -9.01
C VAL A 157 -4.48 18.21 -9.31
N MET A 158 -3.53 17.27 -9.30
CA MET A 158 -2.13 17.54 -9.65
C MET A 158 -2.00 18.16 -11.04
N THR A 159 -2.64 17.57 -12.05
CA THR A 159 -2.54 18.02 -13.45
C THR A 159 -3.20 19.37 -13.68
N LEU A 160 -4.38 19.59 -13.10
CA LEU A 160 -5.12 20.85 -13.22
C LEU A 160 -4.32 21.99 -12.61
N PHE A 161 -3.92 21.87 -11.34
CA PHE A 161 -3.22 22.94 -10.64
C PHE A 161 -1.77 23.09 -11.10
N GLY A 162 -1.08 22.00 -11.45
CA GLY A 162 0.24 22.03 -12.08
C GLY A 162 0.25 22.82 -13.40
N SER A 163 -0.79 22.66 -14.22
CA SER A 163 -0.98 23.45 -15.44
C SER A 163 -1.31 24.92 -15.16
N CYS A 164 -2.14 25.19 -14.15
CA CYS A 164 -2.52 26.55 -13.76
C CYS A 164 -1.33 27.39 -13.25
N VAL A 165 -0.23 26.78 -12.78
CA VAL A 165 0.98 27.52 -12.36
C VAL A 165 1.50 28.43 -13.47
N PHE A 166 1.50 27.96 -14.71
CA PHE A 166 2.04 28.72 -15.85
C PHE A 166 1.11 29.83 -16.33
N LEU A 167 -0.16 29.78 -15.90
CA LEU A 167 -1.17 30.80 -16.16
C LEU A 167 -1.28 31.81 -15.02
N ALA A 168 -0.52 31.63 -13.93
CA ALA A 168 -0.62 32.48 -12.75
C ALA A 168 -0.33 33.95 -13.09
N PRO A 169 -1.27 34.89 -12.82
CA PRO A 169 -1.08 36.30 -13.10
C PRO A 169 -0.26 37.01 -12.03
N VAL A 170 -0.27 36.49 -10.79
CA VAL A 170 0.41 37.07 -9.63
C VAL A 170 1.04 35.97 -8.77
N TYR A 171 2.08 36.34 -8.02
CA TYR A 171 2.86 35.42 -7.20
C TYR A 171 2.03 34.65 -6.16
N SER A 172 1.06 35.28 -5.49
CA SER A 172 0.20 34.58 -4.51
C SER A 172 -0.65 33.47 -5.14
N VAL A 173 -1.12 33.67 -6.37
CA VAL A 173 -1.85 32.64 -7.12
C VAL A 173 -0.89 31.51 -7.48
N LEU A 174 0.33 31.82 -7.90
CA LEU A 174 1.37 30.82 -8.18
C LEU A 174 1.65 29.93 -6.95
N LEU A 175 1.77 30.52 -5.76
CA LEU A 175 1.95 29.76 -4.51
C LEU A 175 0.76 28.85 -4.20
N LEU A 176 -0.47 29.35 -4.36
CA LEU A 176 -1.68 28.54 -4.14
C LEU A 176 -1.77 27.37 -5.13
N MET A 177 -1.49 27.61 -6.42
CA MET A 177 -1.48 26.55 -7.44
C MET A 177 -0.40 25.51 -7.13
N ARG A 178 0.76 25.92 -6.60
CA ARG A 178 1.84 25.03 -6.18
C ARG A 178 1.48 24.18 -4.98
N PHE A 179 0.86 24.78 -3.97
CA PHE A 179 0.34 24.05 -2.81
C PHE A 179 -0.63 22.95 -3.25
N MET A 180 -1.62 23.30 -4.08
CA MET A 180 -2.63 22.35 -4.56
C MET A 180 -2.04 21.27 -5.48
N CYS A 181 -1.03 21.62 -6.28
CA CYS A 181 -0.29 20.63 -7.08
C CYS A 181 0.41 19.60 -6.17
N GLY A 182 1.14 20.06 -5.14
CA GLY A 182 1.81 19.18 -4.19
C GLY A 182 0.84 18.30 -3.39
N PHE A 183 -0.31 18.86 -3.00
CA PHE A 183 -1.42 18.12 -2.39
C PHE A 183 -1.90 16.97 -3.30
N GLY A 184 -2.09 17.23 -4.59
CA GLY A 184 -2.46 16.21 -5.57
C GLY A 184 -1.35 15.17 -5.80
N THR A 185 -0.10 15.59 -5.94
CA THR A 185 1.05 14.70 -6.19
C THR A 185 1.20 13.63 -5.11
N CYS A 186 0.95 13.99 -3.84
CA CYS A 186 0.99 13.03 -2.74
C CYS A 186 0.03 11.84 -2.92
N GLY A 187 -1.22 12.12 -3.30
CA GLY A 187 -2.22 11.07 -3.50
C GLY A 187 -1.86 10.14 -4.66
N VAL A 188 -1.29 10.68 -5.74
CA VAL A 188 -0.81 9.88 -6.88
C VAL A 188 0.37 9.00 -6.49
N PHE A 189 1.39 9.59 -5.86
CA PHE A 189 2.63 8.89 -5.50
C PHE A 189 2.34 7.71 -4.58
N ASN A 190 1.58 7.94 -3.50
CA ASN A 190 1.27 6.88 -2.54
C ASN A 190 0.25 5.88 -3.08
N GLY A 191 -0.80 6.35 -3.77
CA GLY A 191 -1.85 5.48 -4.29
C GLY A 191 -1.32 4.44 -5.29
N VAL A 192 -0.50 4.87 -6.26
CA VAL A 192 0.12 3.98 -7.24
C VAL A 192 1.14 3.04 -6.60
N LEU A 193 1.96 3.55 -5.67
CA LEU A 193 2.96 2.74 -4.98
C LEU A 193 2.31 1.61 -4.18
N VAL A 194 1.33 1.94 -3.33
CA VAL A 194 0.61 0.97 -2.48
C VAL A 194 -0.09 -0.07 -3.35
N LEU A 195 -0.85 0.37 -4.35
CA LEU A 195 -1.58 -0.53 -5.23
C LEU A 195 -0.63 -1.50 -5.96
N THR A 196 0.51 -1.02 -6.45
CA THR A 196 1.51 -1.89 -7.09
C THR A 196 2.09 -2.90 -6.10
N MET A 197 2.38 -2.50 -4.86
CA MET A 197 2.89 -3.41 -3.83
C MET A 197 1.85 -4.46 -3.41
N GLU A 198 0.56 -4.15 -3.50
CA GLU A 198 -0.52 -5.11 -3.25
C GLU A 198 -0.61 -6.19 -4.34
N TYR A 199 -0.36 -5.85 -5.61
CA TYR A 199 -0.39 -6.81 -6.72
C TYR A 199 0.93 -7.51 -7.02
N CYS A 200 2.04 -6.99 -6.49
CA CYS A 200 3.37 -7.56 -6.69
C CYS A 200 3.72 -8.53 -5.55
N ASP A 201 4.12 -9.74 -5.95
CA ASP A 201 4.71 -10.74 -5.06
C ASP A 201 5.85 -10.14 -4.23
N SER A 202 5.94 -10.56 -2.98
CA SER A 202 6.92 -10.07 -2.00
C SER A 202 8.37 -10.10 -2.51
N SER A 203 8.73 -11.12 -3.30
CA SER A 203 10.05 -11.29 -3.92
C SER A 203 10.39 -10.23 -4.98
N LYS A 204 9.40 -9.65 -5.65
CA LYS A 204 9.57 -8.72 -6.78
C LYS A 204 9.23 -7.27 -6.42
N ARG A 205 8.72 -7.01 -5.21
CA ARG A 205 8.45 -5.65 -4.69
C ARG A 205 9.66 -4.72 -4.78
N ALA A 206 10.87 -5.23 -4.51
CA ALA A 206 12.09 -4.44 -4.60
C ALA A 206 12.33 -3.95 -6.03
N ILE A 207 12.20 -4.83 -7.02
CA ILE A 207 12.37 -4.50 -8.44
C ILE A 207 11.32 -3.46 -8.87
N ALA A 208 10.05 -3.67 -8.52
CA ALA A 208 8.97 -2.74 -8.84
C ALA A 208 9.24 -1.33 -8.29
N LYS A 209 9.67 -1.22 -7.03
CA LYS A 209 10.07 0.07 -6.43
C LYS A 209 11.24 0.73 -7.17
N SER A 210 12.30 -0.03 -7.49
CA SER A 210 13.46 0.49 -8.22
C SER A 210 13.09 1.00 -9.60
N THR A 211 12.21 0.30 -10.30
CA THR A 211 11.73 0.71 -11.62
C THR A 211 10.99 2.04 -11.54
N PHE A 212 10.07 2.19 -10.59
CA PHE A 212 9.38 3.47 -10.37
C PHE A 212 10.35 4.61 -10.05
N ALA A 213 11.35 4.33 -9.22
CA ALA A 213 12.38 5.30 -8.87
C ALA A 213 13.22 5.72 -10.11
N CYS A 214 13.49 4.81 -11.06
CA CYS A 214 14.15 5.18 -12.31
C CYS A 214 13.32 6.13 -13.17
N PHE A 215 11.99 5.97 -13.21
CA PHE A 215 11.11 6.89 -13.94
C PHE A 215 10.94 8.23 -13.23
N TRP A 216 10.99 8.23 -11.89
CA TRP A 216 11.13 9.46 -11.11
C TRP A 216 12.37 10.23 -11.55
N SER A 217 13.54 9.60 -11.54
CA SER A 217 14.81 10.24 -11.92
C SER A 217 14.87 10.55 -13.42
N GLY A 218 14.19 9.77 -14.26
CA GLY A 218 14.01 10.04 -15.68
C GLY A 218 13.24 11.34 -15.96
N SER A 219 12.46 11.84 -15.00
CA SER A 219 11.80 13.14 -15.12
C SER A 219 12.79 14.30 -15.25
N LEU A 220 13.99 14.19 -14.67
CA LEU A 220 15.06 15.18 -14.81
C LEU A 220 15.57 15.30 -16.23
N PHE A 221 15.66 14.20 -16.98
CA PHE A 221 15.97 14.27 -18.42
C PHE A 221 14.88 14.99 -19.19
N PHE A 222 13.62 14.70 -18.89
CA PHE A 222 12.49 15.37 -19.53
C PHE A 222 12.48 16.87 -19.22
N LEU A 223 12.70 17.23 -17.95
CA LEU A 223 12.87 18.61 -17.47
C LEU A 223 14.01 19.31 -18.22
N ALA A 224 15.21 18.71 -18.22
CA ALA A 224 16.39 19.26 -18.89
C ALA A 224 16.16 19.47 -20.40
N PHE A 225 15.58 18.48 -21.08
CA PHE A 225 15.33 18.52 -22.51
C PHE A 225 14.33 19.62 -22.89
N THR A 226 13.19 19.67 -22.21
CA THR A 226 12.14 20.69 -22.45
C THR A 226 12.62 22.09 -22.07
N GLY A 227 13.34 22.22 -20.96
CA GLY A 227 13.97 23.46 -20.55
C GLY A 227 14.96 23.97 -21.59
N TRP A 228 15.83 23.11 -22.12
CA TRP A 228 16.78 23.44 -23.19
C TRP A 228 16.07 23.86 -24.48
N LEU A 229 15.02 23.13 -24.87
CA LEU A 229 14.23 23.42 -26.07
C LEU A 229 13.54 24.79 -25.99
N LEU A 230 13.05 25.15 -24.80
CA LEU A 230 12.26 26.37 -24.56
C LEU A 230 13.08 27.49 -23.92
N GLN A 231 14.41 27.41 -23.94
CA GLN A 231 15.28 28.32 -23.20
C GLN A 231 15.07 29.81 -23.58
N ASN A 232 14.76 30.08 -24.86
CA ASN A 232 14.58 31.45 -25.40
C ASN A 232 13.13 31.93 -25.40
N VAL A 233 12.22 31.14 -24.85
CA VAL A 233 10.78 31.40 -24.87
C VAL A 233 10.33 31.83 -23.46
N SER A 234 9.22 32.55 -23.38
CA SER A 234 8.60 32.89 -22.10
C SER A 234 8.39 31.64 -21.23
N TRP A 235 8.68 31.75 -19.93
CA TRP A 235 8.55 30.67 -18.95
C TRP A 235 7.15 30.04 -18.90
N ARG A 236 6.12 30.73 -19.39
CA ARG A 236 4.76 30.19 -19.50
C ARG A 236 4.66 28.97 -20.42
N TRP A 237 5.54 28.87 -21.42
CA TRP A 237 5.59 27.70 -22.32
C TRP A 237 6.17 26.45 -21.66
N LEU A 238 6.76 26.58 -20.47
CA LEU A 238 7.10 25.44 -19.62
C LEU A 238 5.85 24.69 -19.12
N ILE A 239 4.62 25.16 -19.44
CA ILE A 239 3.39 24.35 -19.33
C ILE A 239 3.51 23.00 -20.05
N THR A 240 4.37 22.89 -21.07
CA THR A 240 4.72 21.62 -21.72
C THR A 240 5.32 20.58 -20.76
N LEU A 241 5.86 21.01 -19.61
CA LEU A 241 6.29 20.12 -18.52
C LEU A 241 5.14 19.30 -17.92
N GLN A 242 3.89 19.71 -18.14
CA GLN A 242 2.70 19.03 -17.62
C GLN A 242 2.20 17.91 -18.54
N VAL A 243 2.82 17.71 -19.71
CA VAL A 243 2.46 16.62 -20.64
C VAL A 243 2.48 15.25 -19.93
N PRO A 244 3.50 14.86 -19.15
CA PRO A 244 3.48 13.61 -18.39
C PRO A 244 2.30 13.51 -17.42
N SER A 245 1.89 14.60 -16.76
CA SER A 245 0.74 14.62 -15.84
C SER A 245 -0.59 14.45 -16.55
N ILE A 246 -0.76 15.10 -17.72
CA ILE A 246 -1.93 14.91 -18.57
C ILE A 246 -2.02 13.45 -19.04
N VAL A 247 -0.92 12.89 -19.52
CA VAL A 247 -0.84 11.49 -19.94
C VAL A 247 -1.13 10.55 -18.76
N ALA A 248 -0.56 10.81 -17.58
CA ALA A 248 -0.82 10.03 -16.37
C ALA A 248 -2.30 10.06 -15.99
N THR A 249 -2.97 11.21 -16.08
CA THR A 249 -4.40 11.33 -15.78
C THR A 249 -5.25 10.45 -16.72
N LEU A 250 -4.93 10.46 -18.02
CA LEU A 250 -5.63 9.65 -19.02
C LEU A 250 -5.36 8.15 -18.81
N VAL A 251 -4.10 7.78 -18.60
CA VAL A 251 -3.65 6.40 -18.40
C VAL A 251 -4.25 5.82 -17.11
N LEU A 252 -4.15 6.53 -15.99
CA LEU A 252 -4.73 6.08 -14.72
C LEU A 252 -6.27 6.01 -14.79
N GLY A 253 -6.92 6.98 -15.45
CA GLY A 253 -8.36 6.96 -15.63
C GLY A 253 -8.86 5.75 -16.43
N ALA A 254 -8.13 5.38 -17.48
CA ALA A 254 -8.49 4.27 -18.37
C ALA A 254 -8.10 2.89 -17.80
N TRP A 255 -6.96 2.80 -17.13
CA TRP A 255 -6.26 1.53 -16.90
C TRP A 255 -5.90 1.26 -15.44
N LEU A 256 -6.14 2.15 -14.48
CA LEU A 256 -5.87 1.80 -13.08
C LEU A 256 -6.97 0.86 -12.54
N PRO A 257 -6.66 -0.38 -12.10
CA PRO A 257 -7.62 -1.26 -11.44
C PRO A 257 -7.83 -0.83 -9.98
N GLU A 258 -8.87 -1.40 -9.34
CA GLU A 258 -9.13 -1.18 -7.92
C GLU A 258 -8.53 -2.31 -7.07
N SER A 259 -8.10 -2.02 -5.85
CA SER A 259 -7.49 -2.99 -4.94
C SER A 259 -8.41 -4.19 -4.60
N ALA A 260 -7.90 -5.40 -4.82
CA ALA A 260 -8.59 -6.63 -4.37
C ALA A 260 -8.79 -6.65 -2.85
N ARG A 261 -7.79 -6.17 -2.10
CA ARG A 261 -7.81 -6.10 -0.64
C ARG A 261 -8.91 -5.16 -0.14
N PHE A 262 -9.08 -4.01 -0.80
CA PHE A 262 -10.16 -3.07 -0.47
C PHE A 262 -11.54 -3.73 -0.58
N TYR A 263 -11.80 -4.49 -1.64
CA TYR A 263 -13.06 -5.20 -1.78
C TYR A 263 -13.27 -6.29 -0.72
N LEU A 264 -12.21 -6.99 -0.32
CA LEU A 264 -12.30 -8.01 0.73
C LEU A 264 -12.61 -7.40 2.10
N VAL A 265 -11.97 -6.28 2.46
CA VAL A 265 -12.24 -5.56 3.71
C VAL A 265 -13.69 -5.06 3.76
N LEU A 266 -14.23 -4.58 2.63
CA LEU A 266 -15.64 -4.18 2.53
C LEU A 266 -16.63 -5.36 2.40
N ASN A 267 -16.16 -6.60 2.55
CA ASN A 267 -16.94 -7.85 2.40
C ASN A 267 -17.64 -7.96 1.01
N ARG A 268 -17.07 -7.33 -0.02
CA ARG A 268 -17.56 -7.37 -1.41
C ARG A 268 -16.87 -8.50 -2.18
N LEU A 269 -17.10 -9.73 -1.73
CA LEU A 269 -16.42 -10.93 -2.23
C LEU A 269 -16.62 -11.16 -3.74
N ASP A 270 -17.80 -10.84 -4.29
CA ASP A 270 -18.08 -11.03 -5.73
C ASP A 270 -17.14 -10.16 -6.59
N GLN A 271 -16.86 -8.92 -6.15
CA GLN A 271 -15.99 -7.97 -6.87
C GLN A 271 -14.51 -8.33 -6.72
N ALA A 272 -14.10 -8.73 -5.51
CA ALA A 272 -12.75 -9.20 -5.26
C ALA A 272 -12.40 -10.41 -6.13
N MET A 273 -13.32 -11.39 -6.21
CA MET A 273 -13.11 -12.60 -7.00
C MET A 273 -13.05 -12.33 -8.50
N GLN A 274 -13.94 -11.47 -9.03
CA GLN A 274 -13.89 -11.06 -10.43
C GLN A 274 -12.53 -10.47 -10.81
N LEU A 275 -11.99 -9.62 -9.94
CA LEU A 275 -10.71 -8.98 -10.19
C LEU A 275 -9.55 -9.98 -10.14
N ILE A 276 -9.57 -10.94 -9.21
CA ILE A 276 -8.56 -12.01 -9.15
C ILE A 276 -8.63 -12.91 -10.40
N ILE A 277 -9.84 -13.23 -10.88
CA ILE A 277 -10.04 -13.99 -12.12
C ILE A 277 -9.49 -13.20 -13.32
N GLU A 278 -9.75 -11.90 -13.41
CA GLU A 278 -9.20 -11.05 -14.49
C GLU A 278 -7.66 -11.05 -14.48
N VAL A 279 -7.05 -11.01 -13.28
CA VAL A 279 -5.59 -11.12 -13.12
C VAL A 279 -5.10 -12.49 -13.61
N ALA A 280 -5.75 -13.57 -13.18
CA ALA A 280 -5.38 -14.94 -13.58
C ALA A 280 -5.52 -15.17 -15.09
N GLU A 281 -6.62 -14.71 -15.70
CA GLU A 281 -6.86 -14.79 -17.14
C GLU A 281 -5.79 -14.00 -17.93
N THR A 282 -5.47 -12.79 -17.48
CA THR A 282 -4.44 -11.94 -18.10
C THR A 282 -3.05 -12.58 -18.01
N ASN A 283 -2.78 -13.24 -16.88
CA ASN A 283 -1.54 -13.97 -16.63
C ASN A 283 -1.49 -15.36 -17.26
N GLN A 284 -2.59 -15.82 -17.88
CA GLN A 284 -2.72 -17.17 -18.45
C GLN A 284 -2.49 -18.27 -17.40
N ALA A 285 -2.89 -18.01 -16.15
CA ALA A 285 -2.80 -18.97 -15.06
C ALA A 285 -4.00 -19.93 -15.07
N GLU A 286 -3.76 -21.20 -14.74
CA GLU A 286 -4.83 -22.18 -14.53
C GLU A 286 -5.46 -21.94 -13.15
N LEU A 287 -6.74 -21.54 -13.15
CA LEU A 287 -7.49 -21.36 -11.91
C LEU A 287 -7.76 -22.75 -11.29
N PRO A 288 -7.45 -22.96 -9.99
CA PRO A 288 -7.51 -24.29 -9.35
C PRO A 288 -8.94 -24.81 -9.15
N PHE A 289 -9.97 -23.99 -9.37
CA PHE A 289 -11.35 -24.43 -9.26
C PHE A 289 -11.80 -25.07 -10.57
N GLU A 290 -11.40 -26.32 -10.74
CA GLU A 290 -11.91 -27.18 -11.79
C GLU A 290 -13.44 -27.29 -11.66
N GLU A 291 -14.13 -27.03 -12.77
CA GLU A 291 -15.58 -26.86 -12.90
C GLU A 291 -16.40 -28.07 -12.37
N GLN A 292 -15.74 -29.19 -12.08
CA GLN A 292 -16.33 -30.48 -11.73
C GLN A 292 -16.55 -30.69 -10.24
N HIS A 293 -15.67 -30.21 -9.35
CA HIS A 293 -15.78 -30.49 -7.91
C HIS A 293 -16.84 -29.64 -7.19
N ALA A 294 -17.09 -28.41 -7.65
CA ALA A 294 -18.13 -27.54 -7.09
C ALA A 294 -19.58 -28.01 -7.42
N LEU A 295 -19.73 -29.00 -8.30
CA LEU A 295 -21.03 -29.56 -8.71
C LEU A 295 -21.47 -30.74 -7.85
N GLU A 296 -20.55 -31.51 -7.23
CA GLU A 296 -20.93 -32.77 -6.55
C GLU A 296 -21.25 -32.62 -5.05
N GLU A 297 -20.64 -31.65 -4.35
CA GLU A 297 -20.77 -31.54 -2.89
C GLU A 297 -22.07 -30.91 -2.36
N PRO A 298 -22.73 -29.92 -3.01
CA PRO A 298 -23.95 -29.34 -2.45
C PRO A 298 -25.18 -30.26 -2.61
N GLU A 299 -25.22 -31.10 -3.64
CA GLU A 299 -26.37 -32.00 -3.86
C GLU A 299 -26.36 -33.21 -2.92
N ARG A 300 -25.18 -33.74 -2.55
CA ARG A 300 -25.08 -34.85 -1.58
C ARG A 300 -25.49 -34.43 -0.17
N TYR A 301 -25.21 -33.18 0.23
CA TYR A 301 -25.62 -32.66 1.54
C TYR A 301 -27.12 -32.38 1.64
N ILE A 302 -27.75 -31.94 0.54
CA ILE A 302 -29.20 -31.69 0.50
C ILE A 302 -30.00 -33.00 0.43
N MET A 303 -29.51 -34.01 -0.30
CA MET A 303 -30.21 -35.30 -0.43
C MET A 303 -30.04 -36.24 0.79
N SER A 304 -29.03 -36.04 1.65
CA SER A 304 -28.89 -36.82 2.88
C SER A 304 -29.80 -36.34 4.01
N ASN A 305 -30.18 -35.06 4.01
CA ASN A 305 -30.96 -34.44 5.10
C ASN A 305 -32.46 -34.33 4.81
N SER A 306 -32.93 -34.71 3.61
CA SER A 306 -34.35 -34.67 3.26
C SER A 306 -35.16 -35.91 3.67
N ASN A 307 -34.53 -36.92 4.30
CA ASN A 307 -35.18 -38.18 4.68
C ASN A 307 -35.36 -38.35 6.21
N VAL A 308 -35.31 -37.29 7.01
CA VAL A 308 -35.64 -37.38 8.44
C VAL A 308 -37.10 -37.00 8.62
N GLU A 309 -37.97 -38.01 8.65
CA GLU A 309 -39.37 -37.86 9.06
C GLU A 309 -39.43 -37.33 10.50
N VAL A 310 -40.15 -36.22 10.68
CA VAL A 310 -40.41 -35.59 11.98
C VAL A 310 -41.50 -36.40 12.68
N GLY A 311 -41.11 -37.21 13.67
CA GLY A 311 -42.03 -37.91 14.58
C GLY A 311 -42.33 -37.10 15.84
N SER A 312 -43.60 -36.81 16.09
CA SER A 312 -44.15 -36.15 17.29
C SER A 312 -43.94 -36.96 18.58
N PRO A 313 -43.88 -36.33 19.77
CA PRO A 313 -43.66 -37.04 21.03
C PRO A 313 -44.96 -37.53 21.67
N GLY A 314 -45.03 -38.80 22.08
CA GLY A 314 -46.11 -39.28 22.93
C GLY A 314 -46.12 -40.79 23.22
N SER A 315 -46.09 -41.09 24.53
CA SER A 315 -46.66 -42.25 25.26
C SER A 315 -46.06 -43.66 25.15
N GLU A 316 -45.84 -44.24 26.35
CA GLU A 316 -45.83 -45.67 26.73
C GLU A 316 -44.62 -46.52 26.25
N GLY A 317 -43.99 -47.41 27.00
CA GLY A 317 -44.17 -47.95 28.35
C GLY A 317 -43.08 -49.01 28.63
N VAL A 318 -42.74 -49.20 29.90
CA VAL A 318 -42.44 -50.45 30.65
C VAL A 318 -41.70 -51.65 30.00
N ASN A 319 -40.78 -52.21 30.81
CA ASN A 319 -40.12 -53.55 30.84
C ASN A 319 -38.79 -53.72 30.09
N VAL A 320 -37.65 -53.88 30.77
CA VAL A 320 -37.12 -55.00 31.61
C VAL A 320 -36.51 -56.12 30.76
N ASP A 321 -35.17 -56.22 30.80
CA ASP A 321 -34.35 -57.44 31.02
C ASP A 321 -32.88 -57.07 30.73
N ALA A 322 -32.01 -56.98 31.74
CA ALA A 322 -31.23 -58.08 32.32
C ALA A 322 -30.21 -58.69 31.35
N THR A 323 -28.92 -58.39 31.55
CA THR A 323 -27.86 -59.37 31.88
C THR A 323 -26.47 -58.72 31.88
N ASP A 324 -25.79 -58.86 33.03
CA ASP A 324 -24.39 -59.31 33.23
C ASP A 324 -23.25 -58.72 32.36
N HIS A 325 -22.09 -58.28 32.85
CA HIS A 325 -21.28 -58.76 33.97
C HIS A 325 -20.20 -57.72 34.37
N THR A 326 -20.14 -57.43 35.68
CA THR A 326 -18.95 -57.38 36.56
C THR A 326 -17.65 -56.62 36.18
N SER A 327 -17.36 -55.62 37.02
CA SER A 327 -16.10 -55.41 37.78
C SER A 327 -14.86 -54.92 36.98
N SER A 328 -13.98 -54.04 37.47
CA SER A 328 -13.64 -53.68 38.83
C SER A 328 -12.76 -52.40 38.87
N THR A 329 -12.70 -51.81 40.06
CA THR A 329 -11.56 -51.01 40.63
C THR A 329 -11.32 -49.57 40.18
N GLY A 330 -11.15 -48.67 41.16
CA GLY A 330 -10.37 -47.45 40.95
C GLY A 330 -10.72 -46.16 41.70
N MET A 331 -11.15 -46.23 42.95
CA MET A 331 -11.11 -45.20 44.01
C MET A 331 -10.16 -43.99 43.78
N ARG A 332 -10.68 -42.75 43.92
CA ARG A 332 -10.23 -41.75 44.91
C ARG A 332 -10.98 -40.42 44.82
N ASP A 333 -11.45 -40.02 46.01
CA ASP A 333 -11.98 -38.71 46.40
C ASP A 333 -11.02 -37.56 46.08
N PHE A 334 -11.57 -36.35 45.91
CA PHE A 334 -11.24 -35.20 46.79
C PHE A 334 -12.20 -34.03 46.52
N HIS A 335 -12.94 -33.64 47.57
CA HIS A 335 -13.20 -32.26 48.06
C HIS A 335 -13.61 -31.15 47.06
N ARG A 336 -14.48 -30.18 47.37
CA ARG A 336 -15.39 -29.81 48.46
C ARG A 336 -15.90 -28.42 48.04
N ASN A 337 -17.18 -28.13 48.28
CA ASN A 337 -17.69 -26.83 48.77
C ASN A 337 -17.43 -25.54 47.94
N SER A 338 -18.32 -24.55 47.81
CA SER A 338 -19.56 -24.22 48.53
C SER A 338 -19.99 -22.79 48.16
N TYR A 339 -21.28 -22.50 48.46
CA TYR A 339 -21.93 -21.18 48.63
C TYR A 339 -22.30 -20.40 47.35
N GLY A 340 -23.48 -19.79 47.24
CA GLY A 340 -24.45 -19.45 48.27
C GLY A 340 -25.85 -19.18 47.68
N ALA A 341 -26.83 -19.40 48.54
CA ALA A 341 -28.26 -19.35 48.30
C ALA A 341 -28.88 -17.96 48.52
N THR A 342 -30.21 -17.94 48.39
CA THR A 342 -31.22 -16.98 48.89
C THR A 342 -31.67 -15.90 47.89
N LYS A 343 -32.96 -15.60 47.70
CA LYS A 343 -34.12 -15.80 48.59
C LYS A 343 -35.45 -15.69 47.81
N GLU A 344 -36.47 -16.35 48.35
CA GLU A 344 -37.89 -16.32 48.02
C GLU A 344 -38.53 -14.93 48.13
N ASN A 345 -39.66 -14.72 47.43
CA ASN A 345 -40.91 -14.34 48.09
C ASN A 345 -42.13 -14.61 47.19
N THR A 346 -43.19 -14.99 47.89
CA THR A 346 -44.47 -15.62 47.50
C THR A 346 -45.65 -14.64 47.42
N ALA A 347 -46.75 -15.16 46.86
CA ALA A 347 -48.17 -14.85 47.13
C ALA A 347 -48.73 -13.54 46.54
N ASP A 348 -50.00 -13.40 46.18
CA ASP A 348 -51.16 -14.25 45.88
C ASP A 348 -52.23 -13.28 45.29
N ASP A 349 -53.37 -13.82 44.82
CA ASP A 349 -54.71 -13.19 44.72
C ASP A 349 -55.36 -13.14 43.31
N ASP A 350 -56.24 -14.14 43.12
CA ASP A 350 -57.62 -14.16 42.58
C ASP A 350 -58.20 -12.93 41.83
N ASP A 351 -58.85 -13.15 40.68
CA ASP A 351 -60.30 -13.47 40.57
C ASP A 351 -60.88 -13.19 39.14
N GLY A 352 -61.89 -13.97 38.74
CA GLY A 352 -63.04 -13.51 37.95
C GLY A 352 -62.99 -13.49 36.41
N GLY A 353 -63.71 -14.42 35.76
CA GLY A 353 -63.91 -14.49 34.31
C GLY A 353 -65.13 -13.74 33.73
N HIS A 354 -65.19 -13.63 32.39
CA HIS A 354 -66.37 -13.90 31.52
C HIS A 354 -66.18 -13.38 30.08
N ASP A 355 -66.30 -14.33 29.12
CA ASP A 355 -67.11 -14.35 27.89
C ASP A 355 -66.98 -13.37 26.70
N TYR A 356 -67.18 -13.99 25.53
CA TYR A 356 -66.97 -13.60 24.12
C TYR A 356 -67.58 -12.28 23.59
N LYS A 357 -66.87 -11.64 22.64
CA LYS A 357 -67.32 -11.43 21.22
C LYS A 357 -66.37 -10.52 20.39
N GLY A 358 -66.01 -11.00 19.19
CA GLY A 358 -66.15 -10.22 17.95
C GLY A 358 -65.01 -9.29 17.49
N PHE A 359 -64.27 -9.76 16.46
CA PHE A 359 -63.84 -9.03 15.26
C PHE A 359 -63.59 -7.50 15.36
N GLU A 360 -62.34 -7.06 15.28
CA GLU A 360 -61.82 -6.28 14.13
C GLU A 360 -60.34 -5.86 14.28
N ARG A 361 -59.63 -5.95 13.14
CA ARG A 361 -58.43 -5.20 12.74
C ARG A 361 -57.08 -5.53 13.39
N ALA A 362 -56.35 -6.38 12.66
CA ALA A 362 -54.91 -6.41 12.56
C ALA A 362 -54.31 -4.98 12.45
N LYS A 363 -53.55 -4.60 13.48
CA LYS A 363 -52.58 -3.51 13.40
C LYS A 363 -51.21 -4.17 13.39
N LEU A 364 -50.57 -4.19 12.22
CA LEU A 364 -49.18 -4.59 12.04
C LEU A 364 -48.30 -3.87 13.08
N ALA A 365 -47.80 -4.60 14.06
CA ALA A 365 -46.56 -4.24 14.72
C ALA A 365 -45.43 -4.61 13.74
N ARG A 366 -45.00 -3.65 12.92
CA ARG A 366 -43.69 -3.73 12.28
C ARG A 366 -42.67 -3.74 13.40
N GLU A 367 -41.94 -4.84 13.55
CA GLU A 367 -40.66 -4.85 14.25
C GLU A 367 -39.80 -3.70 13.71
N PRO A 368 -39.14 -2.90 14.57
CA PRO A 368 -38.20 -1.92 14.10
C PRO A 368 -37.03 -2.66 13.43
N SER A 369 -36.86 -2.31 12.17
CA SER A 369 -35.82 -2.70 11.22
C SER A 369 -34.46 -3.08 11.83
N SER A 370 -33.89 -4.12 11.22
CA SER A 370 -32.48 -4.56 11.22
C SER A 370 -31.43 -3.49 10.87
N SER A 371 -31.79 -2.19 10.88
CA SER A 371 -30.87 -1.07 10.69
C SER A 371 -30.16 -0.69 11.98
N SER A 372 -30.79 -0.83 13.16
CA SER A 372 -30.17 -0.40 14.43
C SER A 372 -29.02 -1.32 14.88
N SER A 373 -29.09 -2.63 14.58
CA SER A 373 -28.01 -3.57 14.88
C SER A 373 -26.83 -3.45 13.90
N PHE A 374 -27.10 -2.99 12.67
CA PHE A 374 -26.08 -2.77 11.65
C PHE A 374 -25.35 -1.45 11.91
N ASP A 375 -26.07 -0.38 12.25
CA ASP A 375 -25.47 0.91 12.64
C ASP A 375 -24.68 0.80 13.96
N SER A 376 -25.11 -0.06 14.91
CA SER A 376 -24.33 -0.32 16.13
C SER A 376 -23.09 -1.18 15.87
N ALA A 377 -23.12 -2.10 14.91
CA ALA A 377 -21.97 -2.91 14.52
C ALA A 377 -20.93 -2.06 13.77
N LEU A 378 -21.37 -1.19 12.85
CA LEU A 378 -20.51 -0.22 12.18
C LEU A 378 -19.86 0.78 13.16
N GLY A 379 -20.62 1.25 14.15
CA GLY A 379 -20.08 2.11 15.21
C GLY A 379 -19.06 1.41 16.11
N ALA A 380 -19.25 0.11 16.38
CA ALA A 380 -18.30 -0.70 17.15
C ALA A 380 -17.02 -1.00 16.36
N ASP A 381 -17.12 -1.31 15.05
CA ASP A 381 -15.98 -1.55 14.16
C ASP A 381 -15.13 -0.27 13.99
N ASP A 382 -15.77 0.91 13.87
CA ASP A 382 -15.10 2.21 13.81
C ASP A 382 -14.39 2.56 15.13
N GLU A 383 -15.02 2.27 16.29
CA GLU A 383 -14.39 2.43 17.60
C GLU A 383 -13.18 1.50 17.77
N GLU A 384 -13.30 0.22 17.40
CA GLU A 384 -12.25 -0.79 17.54
C GLU A 384 -11.05 -0.49 16.63
N MET A 385 -11.29 -0.05 15.39
CA MET A 385 -10.26 0.41 14.46
C MET A 385 -9.57 1.69 14.94
N SER A 386 -10.31 2.65 15.51
CA SER A 386 -9.73 3.88 16.08
C SER A 386 -8.86 3.58 17.30
N VAL A 387 -9.29 2.67 18.17
CA VAL A 387 -8.54 2.22 19.35
C VAL A 387 -7.26 1.49 18.93
N SER A 388 -7.33 0.66 17.88
CA SER A 388 -6.15 0.01 17.30
C SER A 388 -5.13 1.02 16.77
N ALA A 389 -5.58 2.05 16.04
CA ALA A 389 -4.69 3.10 15.52
C ALA A 389 -3.99 3.90 16.63
N TRP A 390 -4.71 4.26 17.69
CA TRP A 390 -4.12 4.95 18.85
C TRP A 390 -3.12 4.08 19.62
N GLN A 391 -3.33 2.77 19.67
CA GLN A 391 -2.37 1.83 20.25
C GLN A 391 -1.08 1.78 19.43
N SER A 392 -1.16 1.70 18.09
CA SER A 392 0.01 1.76 17.20
C SER A 392 0.82 3.05 17.39
N VAL A 393 0.14 4.20 17.51
CA VAL A 393 0.81 5.48 17.78
C VAL A 393 1.48 5.47 19.16
N ARG A 394 0.79 4.98 20.20
CA ARG A 394 1.35 4.89 21.55
C ARG A 394 2.57 3.98 21.61
N GLU A 395 2.56 2.87 20.87
CA GLU A 395 3.68 1.94 20.79
C GLU A 395 4.89 2.55 20.08
N LEU A 396 4.66 3.36 19.05
CA LEU A 396 5.73 4.08 18.32
C LEU A 396 6.56 5.01 19.22
N PHE A 397 5.91 5.59 20.25
CA PHE A 397 6.55 6.44 21.26
C PHE A 397 6.88 5.70 22.57
N SER A 398 6.79 4.37 22.57
CA SER A 398 7.22 3.56 23.72
C SER A 398 8.74 3.62 23.90
N ARG A 399 9.22 3.41 25.13
CA ARG A 399 10.65 3.46 25.44
C ARG A 399 11.52 2.50 24.61
N ALA A 400 10.93 1.39 24.15
CA ALA A 400 11.62 0.39 23.35
C ALA A 400 11.83 0.84 21.89
N VAL A 401 10.82 1.48 21.28
CA VAL A 401 10.82 1.83 19.85
C VAL A 401 11.26 3.28 19.62
N LEU A 402 11.10 4.16 20.60
CA LEU A 402 11.38 5.60 20.49
C LEU A 402 12.78 5.96 19.94
N PRO A 403 13.90 5.34 20.39
CA PRO A 403 15.22 5.66 19.83
C PRO A 403 15.31 5.37 18.34
N MET A 404 14.64 4.29 17.90
CA MET A 404 14.59 3.89 16.50
C MET A 404 13.71 4.85 15.69
N THR A 405 12.54 5.23 16.22
CA THR A 405 11.67 6.24 15.61
C THR A 405 12.41 7.56 15.39
N ILE A 406 13.12 8.05 16.40
CA ILE A 406 13.93 9.27 16.31
C ILE A 406 15.03 9.13 15.27
N GLY A 407 15.75 8.00 15.28
CA GLY A 407 16.81 7.72 14.31
C GLY A 407 16.30 7.70 12.87
N VAL A 408 15.23 6.96 12.60
CA VAL A 408 14.59 6.89 11.27
C VAL A 408 14.12 8.26 10.82
N CYS A 409 13.41 9.01 11.67
CA CYS A 409 12.92 10.35 11.32
C CYS A 409 14.06 11.34 11.03
N TRP A 410 15.09 11.36 11.87
CA TRP A 410 16.24 12.26 11.68
C TRP A 410 17.00 11.95 10.39
N ILE A 411 17.27 10.67 10.10
CA ILE A 411 18.01 10.28 8.90
C ILE A 411 17.18 10.58 7.65
N HIS A 412 15.89 10.28 7.64
CA HIS A 412 15.01 10.65 6.52
C HIS A 412 14.95 12.16 6.30
N PHE A 413 14.78 12.94 7.36
CA PHE A 413 14.81 14.40 7.31
C PHE A 413 16.12 14.90 6.71
N SER A 414 17.26 14.46 7.25
CA SER A 414 18.59 14.92 6.86
C SER A 414 18.95 14.55 5.41
N MET A 415 18.67 13.32 4.99
CA MET A 415 18.97 12.88 3.62
C MET A 415 18.08 13.55 2.59
N SER A 416 16.81 13.76 2.92
CA SER A 416 15.90 14.52 2.06
C SER A 416 16.30 16.00 1.98
N PHE A 417 16.59 16.62 3.13
CA PHE A 417 17.09 18.00 3.19
C PHE A 417 18.35 18.17 2.33
N SER A 418 19.32 17.27 2.48
CA SER A 418 20.57 17.31 1.70
C SER A 418 20.33 17.08 0.21
N TYR A 419 19.48 16.11 -0.15
CA TYR A 419 19.12 15.83 -1.55
C TYR A 419 18.49 17.06 -2.23
N TYR A 420 17.45 17.65 -1.63
CA TYR A 420 16.77 18.80 -2.23
C TYR A 420 17.59 20.08 -2.18
N ALA A 421 18.42 20.28 -1.14
CA ALA A 421 19.33 21.42 -1.09
C ALA A 421 20.33 21.35 -2.25
N ILE A 422 20.93 20.19 -2.49
CA ILE A 422 21.83 19.97 -3.63
C ILE A 422 21.08 20.06 -4.96
N ALA A 423 19.87 19.51 -5.04
CA ALA A 423 19.09 19.47 -6.27
C ALA A 423 18.67 20.87 -6.74
N PHE A 424 18.20 21.71 -5.81
CA PHE A 424 17.76 23.08 -6.13
C PHE A 424 18.92 24.08 -6.20
N ALA A 425 20.08 23.77 -5.62
CA ALA A 425 21.31 24.53 -5.81
C ALA A 425 22.00 24.18 -7.15
N GLY A 426 21.30 24.38 -8.27
CA GLY A 426 21.79 24.01 -9.62
C GLY A 426 23.13 24.64 -10.01
N GLU A 427 23.51 25.76 -9.39
CA GLU A 427 24.80 26.43 -9.57
C GLU A 427 26.00 25.62 -9.08
N LEU A 428 25.80 24.63 -8.18
CA LEU A 428 26.85 23.74 -7.70
C LEU A 428 27.38 22.81 -8.80
N ILE A 429 26.55 22.54 -9.81
CA ILE A 429 26.95 21.79 -11.01
C ILE A 429 27.54 22.81 -12.00
N SER A 430 28.82 23.09 -11.82
CA SER A 430 29.60 24.09 -12.57
C SER A 430 29.92 23.61 -14.01
N VAL A 431 28.87 23.43 -14.81
CA VAL A 431 28.92 23.09 -16.23
C VAL A 431 28.43 24.28 -17.04
N SER A 432 29.01 24.51 -18.22
CA SER A 432 28.71 25.68 -19.06
C SER A 432 27.23 25.79 -19.48
N ASN A 433 26.52 24.66 -19.57
CA ASN A 433 25.10 24.62 -19.88
C ASN A 433 24.30 24.08 -18.69
N PHE A 434 23.43 24.92 -18.13
CA PHE A 434 22.58 24.61 -16.99
C PHE A 434 21.77 23.31 -17.17
N TYR A 435 21.16 23.11 -18.36
CA TYR A 435 20.33 21.93 -18.64
C TYR A 435 21.15 20.64 -18.72
N VAL A 436 22.41 20.73 -19.17
CA VAL A 436 23.33 19.59 -19.12
C VAL A 436 23.62 19.22 -17.66
N GLY A 437 23.74 20.20 -16.76
CA GLY A 437 23.88 19.96 -15.33
C GLY A 437 22.69 19.18 -14.73
N VAL A 438 21.46 19.60 -15.05
CA VAL A 438 20.23 18.87 -14.64
C VAL A 438 20.21 17.44 -15.20
N ALA A 439 20.58 17.25 -16.47
CA ALA A 439 20.67 15.93 -17.09
C ALA A 439 21.73 15.03 -16.44
N LEU A 440 22.88 15.59 -16.03
CA LEU A 440 23.91 14.85 -15.28
C LEU A 440 23.39 14.36 -13.93
N GLY A 441 22.50 15.10 -13.28
CA GLY A 441 21.76 14.64 -12.10
C GLY A 441 21.03 13.33 -12.39
N ALA A 442 20.24 13.28 -13.47
CA ALA A 442 19.51 12.09 -13.88
C ALA A 442 20.42 10.87 -14.16
N VAL A 443 21.56 11.10 -14.82
CA VAL A 443 22.58 10.06 -15.13
C VAL A 443 23.09 9.39 -13.86
N VAL A 444 23.24 10.16 -12.77
CA VAL A 444 23.77 9.66 -11.51
C VAL A 444 22.68 9.03 -10.66
N GLU A 445 21.46 9.57 -10.66
CA GLU A 445 20.35 9.05 -9.87
C GLU A 445 19.88 7.65 -10.32
N ILE A 446 19.83 7.38 -11.63
CA ILE A 446 19.32 6.09 -12.15
C ILE A 446 20.17 4.89 -11.67
N PRO A 447 21.51 4.86 -11.84
CA PRO A 447 22.35 3.78 -11.31
C PRO A 447 22.30 3.68 -9.79
N THR A 448 22.12 4.82 -9.09
CA THR A 448 22.08 4.87 -7.62
C THR A 448 20.98 3.96 -7.06
N HIS A 449 19.80 3.95 -7.68
CA HIS A 449 18.70 3.10 -7.23
C HIS A 449 19.05 1.60 -7.22
N PHE A 450 19.87 1.13 -8.16
CA PHE A 450 20.32 -0.27 -8.21
C PHE A 450 21.53 -0.51 -7.32
N LEU A 451 22.51 0.40 -7.34
CA LEU A 451 23.71 0.30 -6.51
C LEU A 451 23.34 0.18 -5.04
N MET A 452 22.34 0.92 -4.55
CA MET A 452 21.95 0.80 -3.14
C MET A 452 21.59 -0.65 -2.76
N PHE A 453 20.87 -1.39 -3.60
CA PHE A 453 20.48 -2.77 -3.32
C PHE A 453 21.69 -3.71 -3.34
N VAL A 454 22.59 -3.51 -4.30
CA VAL A 454 23.83 -4.28 -4.40
C VAL A 454 24.65 -4.10 -3.12
N PHE A 455 24.88 -2.85 -2.69
CA PHE A 455 25.61 -2.58 -1.45
C PHE A 455 24.86 -3.11 -0.22
N ALA A 456 23.54 -2.89 -0.12
CA ALA A 456 22.74 -3.37 1.02
C ALA A 456 22.83 -4.89 1.20
N ASN A 457 22.85 -5.65 0.11
CA ASN A 457 22.97 -7.10 0.15
C ASN A 457 24.41 -7.58 0.40
N LEU A 458 25.42 -6.84 -0.07
CA LEU A 458 26.84 -7.23 0.06
C LEU A 458 27.44 -6.90 1.43
N ILE A 459 27.28 -5.66 1.90
CA ILE A 459 27.95 -5.17 3.10
C ILE A 459 27.02 -5.07 4.32
N GLY A 460 25.72 -5.26 4.14
CA GLY A 460 24.70 -5.04 5.17
C GLY A 460 24.03 -3.66 5.05
N ARG A 461 22.81 -3.55 5.55
CA ARG A 461 21.92 -2.40 5.34
C ARG A 461 22.38 -1.21 6.17
N LYS A 462 22.69 -1.43 7.45
CA LYS A 462 23.19 -0.36 8.34
C LYS A 462 24.50 0.20 7.80
N ARG A 463 25.43 -0.67 7.42
CA ARG A 463 26.75 -0.25 6.89
C ARG A 463 26.62 0.52 5.58
N THR A 464 25.70 0.13 4.72
CA THR A 464 25.42 0.84 3.46
C THR A 464 24.89 2.25 3.71
N VAL A 465 23.96 2.44 4.66
CA VAL A 465 23.50 3.80 5.02
C VAL A 465 24.65 4.64 5.56
N VAL A 466 25.42 4.13 6.52
CA VAL A 466 26.57 4.87 7.09
C VAL A 466 27.58 5.24 6.01
N PHE A 467 27.89 4.33 5.08
CA PHE A 467 28.79 4.57 3.97
C PHE A 467 28.30 5.72 3.06
N PHE A 468 27.04 5.67 2.62
CA PHE A 468 26.48 6.71 1.78
C PHE A 468 26.44 8.06 2.50
N VAL A 469 25.97 8.11 3.76
CA VAL A 469 25.92 9.35 4.57
C VAL A 469 27.33 9.94 4.76
N ALA A 470 28.33 9.11 5.04
CA ALA A 470 29.71 9.55 5.21
C ALA A 470 30.31 10.13 3.93
N ILE A 471 29.98 9.56 2.76
CA ILE A 471 30.37 10.10 1.46
C ILE A 471 29.73 11.48 1.23
N VAL A 472 28.44 11.65 1.52
CA VAL A 472 27.78 12.97 1.39
C VAL A 472 28.47 13.98 2.30
N PHE A 473 28.71 13.63 3.57
CA PHE A 473 29.41 14.48 4.53
C PHE A 473 30.79 14.93 4.00
N LEU A 474 31.61 13.98 3.54
CA LEU A 474 32.94 14.28 3.02
C LEU A 474 32.87 15.19 1.79
N CYS A 475 31.99 14.91 0.84
CA CYS A 475 31.85 15.71 -0.37
C CYS A 475 31.40 17.15 -0.06
N VAL A 476 30.42 17.34 0.83
CA VAL A 476 29.94 18.67 1.22
C VAL A 476 31.01 19.42 2.05
N LEU A 477 31.75 18.71 2.90
CA LEU A 477 32.87 19.30 3.64
C LEU A 477 33.97 19.80 2.69
N LEU A 478 34.34 19.01 1.68
CA LEU A 478 35.32 19.41 0.67
C LEU A 478 34.83 20.61 -0.16
N GLN A 479 33.53 20.67 -0.48
CA GLN A 479 32.93 21.84 -1.15
C GLN A 479 32.92 23.09 -0.27
N SER A 480 32.98 22.95 1.06
CA SER A 480 33.04 24.10 1.97
C SER A 480 34.44 24.75 2.02
N ILE A 481 35.44 24.18 1.34
CA ILE A 481 36.82 24.70 1.30
C ILE A 481 37.02 25.48 -0.02
N PRO A 482 37.14 26.82 0.02
CA PRO A 482 37.24 27.65 -1.19
C PRO A 482 38.42 27.27 -2.10
N ALA A 483 39.54 26.85 -1.51
CA ALA A 483 40.72 26.40 -2.26
C ALA A 483 40.45 25.18 -3.17
N ILE A 484 39.42 24.38 -2.88
CA ILE A 484 39.03 23.23 -3.70
C ILE A 484 37.99 23.63 -4.74
N THR A 485 37.02 24.47 -4.37
CA THR A 485 35.96 24.93 -5.28
C THR A 485 36.50 25.84 -6.37
N ASP A 486 37.42 26.74 -6.03
CA ASP A 486 37.96 27.73 -6.96
C ASP A 486 39.05 27.15 -7.88
N ALA A 487 39.59 25.97 -7.53
CA ALA A 487 40.65 25.32 -8.28
C ALA A 487 40.15 24.60 -9.55
N SER A 488 38.94 24.02 -9.53
CA SER A 488 38.39 23.33 -10.71
C SER A 488 36.87 23.15 -10.66
N ALA A 489 36.18 23.69 -11.67
CA ALA A 489 34.76 23.49 -11.90
C ALA A 489 34.37 22.00 -12.05
N SER A 490 35.26 21.17 -12.61
CA SER A 490 35.03 19.73 -12.74
C SER A 490 35.06 19.01 -11.40
N ALA A 491 35.90 19.47 -10.46
CA ALA A 491 35.97 18.92 -9.11
C ALA A 491 34.70 19.26 -8.31
N GLN A 492 34.22 20.51 -8.40
CA GLN A 492 32.96 20.92 -7.75
C GLN A 492 31.76 20.11 -8.28
N THR A 493 31.68 19.95 -9.60
CA THR A 493 30.63 19.13 -10.23
C THR A 493 30.69 17.68 -9.77
N ALA A 494 31.88 17.06 -9.78
CA ALA A 494 32.04 15.68 -9.34
C ALA A 494 31.64 15.47 -7.87
N LEU A 495 32.08 16.37 -6.97
CA LEU A 495 31.70 16.32 -5.55
C LEU A 495 30.19 16.45 -5.35
N THR A 496 29.54 17.33 -6.12
CA THR A 496 28.08 17.56 -6.05
C THR A 496 27.31 16.33 -6.51
N LEU A 497 27.72 15.72 -7.62
CA LEU A 497 27.09 14.50 -8.15
C LEU A 497 27.25 13.31 -7.20
N ILE A 498 28.43 13.13 -6.60
CA ILE A 498 28.68 12.06 -5.61
C ILE A 498 27.84 12.29 -4.34
N ALA A 499 27.73 13.53 -3.87
CA ALA A 499 26.88 13.88 -2.73
C ALA A 499 25.38 13.64 -3.02
N ARG A 500 24.93 13.95 -4.25
CA ARG A 500 23.54 13.69 -4.69
C ARG A 500 23.24 12.19 -4.74
N MET A 501 24.16 11.38 -5.27
CA MET A 501 24.08 9.90 -5.22
C MET A 501 23.99 9.38 -3.79
N GLY A 502 24.87 9.83 -2.89
CA GLY A 502 24.87 9.37 -1.50
C GLY A 502 23.58 9.72 -0.77
N SER A 503 23.05 10.92 -1.00
CA SER A 503 21.80 11.39 -0.39
C SER A 503 20.61 10.55 -0.88
N LEU A 504 20.54 10.27 -2.18
CA LEU A 504 19.47 9.45 -2.76
C LEU A 504 19.55 7.98 -2.34
N GLY A 505 20.75 7.38 -2.36
CA GLY A 505 20.95 5.97 -2.02
C GLY A 505 20.60 5.68 -0.55
N SER A 506 21.03 6.55 0.36
CA SER A 506 20.68 6.43 1.79
C SER A 506 19.20 6.68 2.06
N ALA A 507 18.59 7.73 1.47
CA ALA A 507 17.16 8.01 1.63
C ALA A 507 16.27 6.84 1.20
N ASN A 508 16.59 6.22 0.06
CA ASN A 508 15.83 5.08 -0.45
C ASN A 508 16.02 3.82 0.41
N LEU A 509 17.26 3.54 0.87
CA LEU A 509 17.52 2.39 1.74
C LEU A 509 16.85 2.53 3.10
N MET A 510 16.71 3.76 3.61
CA MET A 510 16.03 4.02 4.87
C MET A 510 14.56 3.62 4.86
N TYR A 511 13.84 3.73 3.73
CA TYR A 511 12.48 3.20 3.63
C TYR A 511 12.43 1.68 3.80
N VAL A 512 13.49 0.97 3.37
CA VAL A 512 13.58 -0.48 3.53
C VAL A 512 13.92 -0.84 4.97
N ILE A 513 14.89 -0.15 5.58
CA ILE A 513 15.25 -0.35 6.98
C ILE A 513 14.05 -0.04 7.88
N ALA A 514 13.34 1.07 7.66
CA ALA A 514 12.14 1.40 8.43
C ALA A 514 11.11 0.26 8.37
N ALA A 515 10.86 -0.33 7.19
CA ALA A 515 9.94 -1.43 7.03
C ALA A 515 10.35 -2.71 7.80
N GLU A 516 11.65 -2.94 8.00
CA GLU A 516 12.16 -4.16 8.65
C GLU A 516 12.35 -4.03 10.15
N CYS A 517 12.57 -2.80 10.60
CA CYS A 517 13.05 -2.50 11.94
C CYS A 517 11.86 -2.17 12.86
N PHE A 518 10.73 -1.69 12.31
CA PHE A 518 9.51 -1.46 13.08
C PHE A 518 8.68 -2.75 13.26
N PRO A 519 8.15 -3.00 14.49
CA PRO A 519 7.17 -4.05 14.76
C PRO A 519 5.90 -3.90 13.92
N SER A 520 5.28 -5.02 13.55
CA SER A 520 4.12 -5.09 12.65
C SER A 520 2.93 -4.26 13.10
N THR A 521 2.74 -4.14 14.41
CA THR A 521 1.68 -3.35 15.07
C THR A 521 1.79 -1.85 14.77
N CYS A 522 3.01 -1.31 14.63
CA CYS A 522 3.25 0.11 14.42
C CYS A 522 4.06 0.44 13.14
N ARG A 523 4.42 -0.57 12.34
CA ARG A 523 5.26 -0.46 11.13
C ARG A 523 4.78 0.60 10.15
N SER A 524 3.51 0.54 9.75
CA SER A 524 2.94 1.49 8.80
C SER A 524 2.98 2.93 9.34
N PHE A 525 2.70 3.12 10.63
CA PHE A 525 2.79 4.44 11.27
C PHE A 525 4.22 4.96 11.35
N GLY A 526 5.18 4.11 11.75
CA GLY A 526 6.59 4.48 11.82
C GLY A 526 7.18 4.86 10.46
N MET A 527 6.85 4.10 9.41
CA MET A 527 7.23 4.43 8.04
C MET A 527 6.64 5.76 7.56
N ASN A 528 5.35 6.02 7.83
CA ASN A 528 4.70 7.27 7.47
C ASN A 528 5.27 8.48 8.22
N PHE A 529 5.60 8.33 9.51
CA PHE A 529 6.30 9.37 10.27
C PHE A 529 7.68 9.68 9.68
N GLY A 530 8.44 8.65 9.30
CA GLY A 530 9.71 8.82 8.60
C GLY A 530 9.55 9.57 7.28
N ALA A 531 8.52 9.22 6.48
CA ALA A 531 8.21 9.92 5.23
C ALA A 531 7.85 11.40 5.47
N MET A 532 7.01 11.69 6.47
CA MET A 532 6.68 13.07 6.86
C MET A 532 7.94 13.86 7.24
N ALA A 533 8.86 13.24 8.00
CA ALA A 533 10.15 13.85 8.35
C ALA A 533 11.01 14.14 7.10
N ALA A 534 11.04 13.23 6.11
CA ALA A 534 11.71 13.49 4.84
C ALA A 534 11.14 14.72 4.13
N HIS A 535 9.81 14.84 4.03
CA HIS A 535 9.19 15.99 3.39
C HIS A 535 9.39 17.29 4.16
N LEU A 536 9.47 17.27 5.50
CA LEU A 536 9.88 18.45 6.27
C LEU A 536 11.30 18.91 5.91
N GLY A 537 12.22 17.97 5.68
CA GLY A 537 13.55 18.28 5.14
C GLY A 537 13.46 18.95 3.76
N ALA A 538 12.57 18.46 2.89
CA ALA A 538 12.35 19.04 1.56
C ALA A 538 11.74 20.45 1.60
N VAL A 539 10.87 20.75 2.58
CA VAL A 539 10.32 22.09 2.82
C VAL A 539 11.42 23.08 3.20
N LEU A 540 12.36 22.68 4.07
CA LEU A 540 13.41 23.55 4.58
C LEU A 540 14.57 23.73 3.60
N ALA A 541 14.79 22.77 2.70
CA ALA A 541 15.93 22.76 1.77
C ALA A 541 16.06 24.05 0.95
N PRO A 542 15.05 24.50 0.16
CA PRO A 542 15.15 25.74 -0.61
C PRO A 542 15.47 26.96 0.27
N VAL A 543 14.70 27.16 1.35
CA VAL A 543 14.77 28.36 2.20
C VAL A 543 16.14 28.56 2.84
N ILE A 544 16.86 27.47 3.13
CA ILE A 544 18.17 27.54 3.79
C ILE A 544 19.29 27.87 2.80
N LEU A 545 19.11 27.69 1.48
CA LEU A 545 20.15 27.97 0.47
C LEU A 545 20.60 29.43 0.43
N ASP A 546 19.72 30.36 0.81
CA ASP A 546 20.02 31.79 0.86
C ASP A 546 20.68 32.24 2.17
N SER A 547 20.87 31.33 3.13
CA SER A 547 21.60 31.64 4.35
C SER A 547 23.10 31.75 4.08
N ILE A 548 23.76 32.72 4.75
CA ILE A 548 25.21 33.00 4.63
C ILE A 548 26.08 31.76 4.91
N SER A 549 25.54 30.76 5.61
CA SER A 549 26.26 29.58 6.08
C SER A 549 25.59 28.25 5.74
N TRP A 550 24.84 28.16 4.62
CA TRP A 550 24.09 26.94 4.27
C TRP A 550 24.98 25.69 4.17
N GLY A 551 26.21 25.83 3.65
CA GLY A 551 27.19 24.73 3.59
C GLY A 551 27.58 24.21 4.97
N LEU A 552 27.81 25.11 5.94
CA LEU A 552 28.11 24.75 7.33
C LEU A 552 26.92 24.06 8.00
N ILE A 553 25.70 24.56 7.75
CA ILE A 553 24.47 23.94 8.27
C ILE A 553 24.36 22.49 7.76
N LEU A 554 24.60 22.25 6.47
CA LEU A 554 24.60 20.90 5.90
C LEU A 554 25.68 20.01 6.52
N VAL A 555 26.91 20.52 6.70
CA VAL A 555 28.00 19.76 7.35
C VAL A 555 27.60 19.34 8.76
N CYS A 556 27.03 20.25 9.56
CA CYS A 556 26.56 19.94 10.91
C CYS A 556 25.43 18.89 10.91
N VAL A 557 24.41 19.07 10.07
CA VAL A 557 23.28 18.14 9.93
C VAL A 557 23.78 16.75 9.52
N LEU A 558 24.68 16.66 8.54
CA LEU A 558 25.26 15.41 8.06
C LEU A 558 26.14 14.74 9.12
N CYS A 559 26.94 15.50 9.87
CA CYS A 559 27.74 14.98 10.99
C CYS A 559 26.84 14.31 12.05
N CYS A 560 25.78 14.99 12.48
CA CYS A 560 24.77 14.44 13.39
C CYS A 560 24.10 13.19 12.79
N THR A 561 23.95 13.12 11.48
CA THR A 561 23.34 11.97 10.79
C THR A 561 24.25 10.76 10.73
N VAL A 562 25.57 10.94 10.54
CA VAL A 562 26.56 9.86 10.67
C VAL A 562 26.48 9.27 12.08
N MET A 563 26.49 10.13 13.11
CA MET A 563 26.38 9.72 14.51
C MET A 563 25.07 8.97 14.78
N ALA A 564 23.93 9.51 14.34
CA ALA A 564 22.62 8.88 14.49
C ALA A 564 22.55 7.51 13.80
N SER A 565 23.12 7.39 12.59
CA SER A 565 23.15 6.13 11.83
C SER A 565 23.99 5.05 12.53
N LEU A 566 25.05 5.45 13.22
CA LEU A 566 25.89 4.53 13.99
C LEU A 566 25.21 4.07 15.28
N LEU A 567 24.55 4.99 16.00
CA LEU A 567 24.05 4.78 17.36
C LEU A 567 22.61 4.25 17.42
N LEU A 568 21.74 4.65 16.49
CA LEU A 568 20.29 4.42 16.58
C LEU A 568 19.80 3.32 15.61
N LEU A 569 20.56 2.98 14.59
CA LEU A 569 20.20 1.92 13.66
C LEU A 569 20.78 0.57 14.08
N ASN A 570 19.96 -0.47 13.93
CA ASN A 570 20.39 -1.86 14.02
C ASN A 570 20.61 -2.43 12.62
N GLU A 571 21.44 -3.48 12.51
CA GLU A 571 21.63 -4.20 11.26
C GLU A 571 20.43 -5.13 11.03
N THR A 572 19.73 -4.97 9.91
CA THR A 572 18.53 -5.78 9.59
C THR A 572 18.80 -6.82 8.49
N ASN A 573 20.00 -6.82 7.88
CA ASN A 573 20.29 -7.74 6.79
C ASN A 573 20.36 -9.20 7.29
N GLY A 574 19.54 -10.08 6.71
CA GLY A 574 19.50 -11.50 7.06
C GLY A 574 18.87 -11.82 8.42
N GLN A 575 18.24 -10.85 9.08
CA GLN A 575 17.48 -11.08 10.30
C GLN A 575 16.01 -11.39 9.97
N GLU A 576 15.38 -12.25 10.76
CA GLU A 576 13.93 -12.41 10.70
C GLU A 576 13.27 -11.08 11.09
N LEU A 577 12.13 -10.77 10.45
CA LEU A 577 11.33 -9.59 10.80
C LEU A 577 11.06 -9.61 12.31
N ALA A 578 11.08 -8.44 12.95
CA ALA A 578 10.99 -8.28 14.40
C ALA A 578 9.78 -8.95 15.11
N ASP A 579 8.88 -9.59 14.35
CA ASP A 579 7.66 -10.24 14.80
C ASP A 579 7.53 -11.72 14.41
N LYS A 580 8.63 -12.44 14.16
CA LYS A 580 8.60 -13.90 14.03
C LYS A 580 9.16 -14.59 15.28
#